data_AF-A0A5J6SMD1-F1
#
_entry.id   AF-A0A5J6SMD1-F1
#
_cell.length_a   1.000
_cell.length_b   1.000
_cell.length_c   1.000
_cell.angle_alpha   90.00
_cell.angle_beta   90.00
_cell.angle_gamma   90.00
#
_symmetry.space_group_name_H-M   'P 1'
#
loop_
_entity.id
_entity.type
_entity.pdbx_description
1 polymer ?
#
loop_
_entity_poly.entity_id
_entity_poly.type
_entity_poly.pdbx_seq_one_letter_code
_entity_poly.pdbx_strand_id
1 'polypeptide(L)'
;MKRILIVISLALLVVCLGACNKEIQSTNTLAEAKLTDKEKFLLSSTSDKSFVFDYKVDKKYKQVSLWVDKYEFGKLVEEKLNNMLTEIDGTGMIIFSTSQTIAEQKESTINISVNNYNGFSTIRTQLIIPKVMQSTWGSNPSEYIPIADKMVLASICYSNGHGMSSLTNDFYSDIDNRLYEIKDYDVVYVLRAEFLDK
;
A
#
# COMPACT_ATOMS: atom_id res chain seq x y z
N MET A 1 -50.60 -32.91 14.88
CA MET A 1 -49.28 -32.66 15.53
C MET A 1 -48.11 -32.74 14.55
N LYS A 2 -47.95 -33.81 13.75
CA LYS A 2 -46.83 -33.94 12.78
C LYS A 2 -46.76 -32.82 11.71
N ARG A 3 -47.90 -32.35 11.21
CA ARG A 3 -47.96 -31.25 10.21
C ARG A 3 -47.56 -29.88 10.76
N ILE A 4 -47.78 -29.63 12.06
CA ILE A 4 -47.40 -28.37 12.72
C ILE A 4 -45.89 -28.34 12.97
N LEU A 5 -45.29 -29.47 13.36
CA LEU A 5 -43.85 -29.60 13.55
C LEU A 5 -43.05 -29.35 12.26
N ILE A 6 -43.57 -29.77 11.10
CA ILE A 6 -42.92 -29.54 9.79
C ILE A 6 -42.97 -28.05 9.40
N VAL A 7 -44.08 -27.36 9.69
CA VAL A 7 -44.20 -25.92 9.39
C VAL A 7 -43.26 -25.11 10.30
N ILE A 8 -43.12 -25.49 11.57
CA ILE A 8 -42.19 -24.84 12.50
C ILE A 8 -40.73 -25.08 12.09
N SER A 9 -40.36 -26.29 11.67
CA SER A 9 -38.98 -26.55 11.22
C SER A 9 -38.65 -25.82 9.92
N LEU A 10 -39.62 -25.67 9.01
CA LEU A 10 -39.44 -24.94 7.75
C LEU A 10 -39.32 -23.42 8.00
N ALA A 11 -40.10 -22.88 8.93
CA ALA A 11 -40.01 -21.48 9.34
C ALA A 11 -38.66 -21.16 10.02
N LEU A 12 -38.14 -22.07 10.86
CA LEU A 12 -36.82 -21.92 11.49
C LEU A 12 -35.69 -21.90 10.45
N LEU A 13 -35.79 -22.75 9.41
CA LEU A 13 -34.79 -22.86 8.35
C LEU A 13 -34.67 -21.55 7.53
N VAL A 14 -35.81 -20.90 7.25
CA VAL A 14 -35.86 -19.62 6.51
C VAL A 14 -35.25 -18.48 7.32
N VAL A 15 -35.43 -18.48 8.65
CA VAL A 15 -34.81 -17.48 9.54
C VAL A 15 -33.29 -17.67 9.64
N CYS A 16 -32.80 -18.91 9.64
CA CYS A 16 -31.36 -19.19 9.64
C CYS A 16 -30.68 -18.77 8.32
N LEU A 17 -31.36 -18.89 7.17
CA LEU A 17 -30.82 -18.51 5.86
C LEU A 17 -30.73 -16.98 5.67
N GLY A 18 -31.58 -16.19 6.35
CA GLY A 18 -31.56 -14.72 6.26
C GLY A 18 -30.48 -14.03 7.11
N ALA A 19 -29.84 -14.74 8.04
CA ALA A 19 -28.84 -14.18 8.96
C ALA A 19 -27.39 -14.22 8.43
N CYS A 20 -27.14 -14.91 7.32
CA CYS A 20 -25.79 -15.11 6.75
C CYS A 20 -25.46 -14.16 5.59
N ASN A 21 -26.08 -12.97 5.51
CA ASN A 21 -25.75 -11.99 4.45
C ASN A 21 -25.38 -10.60 4.98
N LYS A 22 -24.73 -10.54 6.14
CA LYS A 22 -23.83 -9.42 6.41
C LYS A 22 -22.49 -9.80 5.82
N GLU A 23 -22.28 -9.44 4.55
CA GLU A 23 -20.94 -9.06 4.14
C GLU A 23 -20.46 -8.04 5.17
N ILE A 24 -19.51 -8.45 6.00
CA ILE A 24 -18.80 -7.53 6.88
C ILE A 24 -17.99 -6.67 5.91
N GLN A 25 -18.61 -5.62 5.36
CA GLN A 25 -17.85 -4.49 4.84
C GLN A 25 -16.97 -4.06 6.01
N SER A 26 -15.68 -4.35 5.91
CA SER A 26 -14.73 -3.86 6.88
C SER A 26 -14.89 -2.35 6.90
N THR A 27 -15.21 -1.79 8.06
CA THR A 27 -15.26 -0.33 8.27
C THR A 27 -13.93 0.33 7.91
N ASN A 28 -12.87 -0.48 7.93
CA ASN A 28 -11.50 -0.14 7.64
C ASN A 28 -11.14 -0.56 6.22
N THR A 29 -10.70 0.39 5.41
CA THR A 29 -10.33 0.18 4.01
C THR A 29 -9.07 0.97 3.68
N LEU A 30 -8.21 0.38 2.85
CA LEU A 30 -7.08 1.05 2.21
C LEU A 30 -7.11 0.68 0.73
N ALA A 31 -7.03 1.64 -0.16
CA ALA A 31 -7.10 1.40 -1.60
C ALA A 31 -6.33 2.47 -2.38
N GLU A 32 -5.90 2.16 -3.59
CA GLU A 32 -5.33 3.17 -4.48
C GLU A 32 -6.37 4.24 -4.83
N ALA A 33 -5.97 5.50 -4.75
CA ALA A 33 -6.87 6.64 -4.95
C ALA A 33 -7.25 6.79 -6.43
N LYS A 34 -8.53 7.08 -6.68
CA LYS A 34 -9.04 7.36 -8.03
C LYS A 34 -8.78 8.82 -8.39
N LEU A 35 -7.59 9.07 -8.92
CA LEU A 35 -7.16 10.41 -9.32
C LEU A 35 -7.83 10.89 -10.61
N THR A 36 -8.26 12.15 -10.61
CA THR A 36 -8.67 12.90 -11.80
C THR A 36 -7.48 13.21 -12.70
N ASP A 37 -7.75 13.57 -13.96
CA ASP A 37 -6.69 13.95 -14.91
C ASP A 37 -5.90 15.17 -14.45
N LYS A 38 -6.56 16.10 -13.74
CA LYS A 38 -5.90 17.28 -13.16
C LYS A 38 -4.93 16.89 -12.04
N GLU A 39 -5.34 15.99 -11.14
CA GLU A 39 -4.49 15.51 -10.05
C GLU A 39 -3.29 14.70 -10.59
N LYS A 40 -3.53 13.85 -11.59
CA LYS A 40 -2.46 13.12 -12.29
C LYS A 40 -1.45 14.06 -12.94
N PHE A 41 -1.93 15.10 -13.63
CA PHE A 41 -1.06 16.10 -14.25
C PHE A 41 -0.19 16.81 -13.20
N LEU A 42 -0.80 17.28 -12.10
CA LEU A 42 -0.06 17.94 -11.01
C LEU A 42 1.01 17.03 -10.39
N LEU A 43 0.68 15.77 -10.10
CA LEU A 43 1.64 14.81 -9.56
C LEU A 43 2.78 14.53 -10.54
N SER A 44 2.47 14.32 -11.83
CA SER A 44 3.48 14.06 -12.86
C SER A 44 4.42 15.25 -13.12
N SER A 45 3.99 16.48 -12.80
CA SER A 45 4.82 17.67 -12.96
C SER A 45 5.81 17.89 -11.80
N THR A 46 5.55 17.28 -10.64
CA THR A 46 6.30 17.52 -9.39
C THR A 46 7.03 16.28 -8.89
N SER A 47 6.68 15.11 -9.41
CA SER A 47 7.19 13.81 -8.99
C SER A 47 7.53 12.94 -10.19
N ASP A 48 8.60 12.17 -10.09
CA ASP A 48 9.00 11.14 -11.07
C ASP A 48 8.11 9.90 -10.96
N LYS A 49 7.88 9.44 -9.72
CA LYS A 49 6.92 8.37 -9.40
C LYS A 49 6.03 8.86 -8.28
N SER A 50 4.77 8.45 -8.30
CA SER A 50 3.80 8.80 -7.26
C SER A 50 2.81 7.68 -7.06
N PHE A 51 2.49 7.39 -5.81
CA PHE A 51 1.47 6.44 -5.38
C PHE A 51 0.59 7.13 -4.36
N VAL A 52 -0.72 7.05 -4.56
CA VAL A 52 -1.71 7.71 -3.71
C VAL A 52 -2.70 6.69 -3.23
N PHE A 53 -2.92 6.62 -1.93
CA PHE A 53 -3.83 5.68 -1.31
C PHE A 53 -4.84 6.44 -0.43
N ASP A 54 -6.11 6.11 -0.59
CA ASP A 54 -7.15 6.55 0.32
C ASP A 54 -7.28 5.52 1.44
N TYR A 55 -7.29 5.99 2.68
CA TYR A 55 -7.58 5.16 3.85
C TYR A 55 -8.85 5.63 4.54
N LYS A 56 -9.57 4.67 5.09
CA LYS A 56 -10.67 4.86 6.04
C LYS A 56 -10.46 3.90 7.17
N VAL A 57 -10.46 4.42 8.39
CA VAL A 57 -10.30 3.65 9.62
C VAL A 57 -11.34 4.04 10.65
N ASP A 58 -11.72 3.08 11.48
CA ASP A 58 -12.51 3.29 12.67
C ASP A 58 -11.65 3.82 13.82
N LYS A 59 -12.29 4.05 14.97
CA LYS A 59 -11.63 4.63 16.15
C LYS A 59 -10.59 3.70 16.79
N LYS A 60 -10.46 2.44 16.38
CA LYS A 60 -9.44 1.52 16.90
C LYS A 60 -8.05 1.98 16.50
N TYR A 61 -7.88 2.42 15.25
CA TYR A 61 -6.58 2.83 14.73
C TYR A 61 -6.35 4.31 15.00
N LYS A 62 -5.21 4.63 15.60
CA LYS A 62 -4.83 5.98 16.03
C LYS A 62 -3.61 6.51 15.32
N GLN A 63 -2.77 5.61 14.83
CA GLN A 63 -1.53 5.97 14.17
C GLN A 63 -1.32 5.11 12.93
N VAL A 64 -0.52 5.63 12.00
CA VAL A 64 0.05 4.87 10.88
C VAL A 64 1.56 5.02 10.90
N SER A 65 2.26 3.89 10.79
CA SER A 65 3.69 3.84 10.51
C SER A 65 3.87 3.57 9.02
N LEU A 66 4.67 4.39 8.34
CA LEU A 66 4.97 4.29 6.92
C LEU A 66 6.48 4.29 6.71
N TRP A 67 6.98 3.38 5.88
CA TRP A 67 8.41 3.28 5.63
C TRP A 67 8.71 2.64 4.28
N VAL A 68 9.99 2.59 3.93
CA VAL A 68 10.50 1.92 2.74
C VAL A 68 11.50 0.85 3.17
N ASP A 69 11.30 -0.37 2.70
CA ASP A 69 12.31 -1.43 2.78
C ASP A 69 13.11 -1.46 1.48
N LYS A 70 14.42 -1.67 1.59
CA LYS A 70 15.33 -1.80 0.45
C LYS A 70 15.81 -3.24 0.35
N TYR A 71 15.62 -3.81 -0.82
CA TYR A 71 16.10 -5.13 -1.20
C TYR A 71 17.17 -5.00 -2.29
N GLU A 72 18.21 -5.81 -2.21
CA GLU A 72 19.22 -5.99 -3.26
C GLU A 72 19.28 -7.47 -3.65
N PHE A 73 19.08 -7.77 -4.94
CA PHE A 73 19.06 -9.14 -5.45
C PHE A 73 18.12 -10.07 -4.65
N GLY A 74 16.94 -9.55 -4.31
CA GLY A 74 15.91 -10.22 -3.50
C GLY A 74 16.23 -10.41 -2.01
N LYS A 75 17.29 -9.79 -1.49
CA LYS A 75 17.65 -9.82 -0.06
C LYS A 75 17.37 -8.48 0.59
N LEU A 76 16.71 -8.47 1.75
CA LEU A 76 16.51 -7.27 2.55
C LEU A 76 17.88 -6.77 3.05
N VAL A 77 18.27 -5.57 2.65
CA VAL A 77 19.56 -4.95 3.05
C VAL A 77 19.37 -3.78 4.01
N GLU A 78 18.27 -3.04 3.88
CA GLU A 78 17.92 -1.95 4.78
C GLU A 78 16.41 -1.98 5.06
N GLU A 79 16.05 -2.05 6.35
CA GLU A 79 14.66 -2.07 6.81
C GLU A 79 14.25 -0.68 7.32
N LYS A 80 12.99 -0.30 7.12
CA LYS A 80 12.39 0.90 7.73
C LYS A 80 13.12 2.21 7.41
N LEU A 81 13.60 2.35 6.17
CA LEU A 81 14.09 3.63 5.66
C LEU A 81 12.96 4.67 5.66
N ASN A 82 13.30 5.90 6.04
CA ASN A 82 12.37 7.03 6.03
C ASN A 82 11.10 6.76 6.86
N ASN A 83 11.21 6.04 7.98
CA ASN A 83 10.05 5.69 8.80
C ASN A 83 9.37 6.93 9.38
N MET A 84 8.07 7.07 9.11
CA MET A 84 7.19 8.08 9.67
C MET A 84 6.10 7.41 10.47
N LEU A 85 5.99 7.79 11.75
CA LEU A 85 4.87 7.48 12.60
C LEU A 85 4.05 8.76 12.80
N THR A 86 2.75 8.72 12.49
CA THR A 86 1.88 9.89 12.62
C THR A 86 0.46 9.49 13.02
N GLU A 87 -0.24 10.43 13.65
CA GLU A 87 -1.63 10.26 14.07
C GLU A 87 -2.60 10.33 12.89
N ILE A 88 -3.62 9.48 12.94
CA ILE A 88 -4.69 9.40 11.95
C ILE A 88 -6.05 9.33 12.65
N ASP A 89 -7.08 9.83 11.98
CA ASP A 89 -8.46 9.70 12.43
C ASP A 89 -9.40 9.64 11.24
N GLY A 90 -10.32 8.68 11.25
CA GLY A 90 -11.35 8.55 10.23
C GLY A 90 -10.79 8.29 8.84
N THR A 91 -10.83 9.28 7.96
CA THR A 91 -10.49 9.15 6.54
C THR A 91 -9.37 10.11 6.17
N GLY A 92 -8.47 9.67 5.30
CA GLY A 92 -7.41 10.51 4.76
C GLY A 92 -6.69 9.83 3.61
N MET A 93 -5.51 10.37 3.30
CA MET A 93 -4.72 10.01 2.14
C MET A 93 -3.27 9.80 2.54
N ILE A 94 -2.65 8.79 1.93
CA ILE A 94 -1.21 8.53 1.99
C ILE A 94 -0.65 8.79 0.60
N ILE A 95 0.41 9.60 0.52
CA ILE A 95 1.13 9.89 -0.72
C ILE A 95 2.57 9.46 -0.54
N PHE A 96 3.02 8.59 -1.44
CA PHE A 96 4.44 8.34 -1.64
C PHE A 96 4.85 8.95 -2.98
N SER A 97 5.93 9.70 -3.00
CA SER A 97 6.47 10.21 -4.27
C SER A 97 7.98 10.25 -4.30
N THR A 98 8.53 10.13 -5.50
CA THR A 98 9.95 10.34 -5.77
C THR A 98 10.15 11.60 -6.57
N SER A 99 11.21 12.35 -6.31
CA SER A 99 11.66 13.42 -7.19
C SER A 99 13.14 13.22 -7.54
N GLN A 100 13.47 13.38 -8.82
CA GLN A 100 14.85 13.36 -9.26
C GLN A 100 15.52 14.69 -8.91
N THR A 101 16.68 14.64 -8.27
CA THR A 101 17.48 15.83 -8.02
C THR A 101 18.41 16.05 -9.22
N ILE A 102 18.52 17.29 -9.71
CA ILE A 102 19.27 17.66 -10.93
C ILE A 102 20.81 17.52 -10.73
N ALA A 103 21.29 17.09 -9.57
CA ALA A 103 22.70 17.02 -9.24
C ALA A 103 23.44 15.90 -10.01
N GLU A 104 24.76 16.06 -10.15
CA GLU A 104 25.68 15.10 -10.82
C GLU A 104 25.69 13.70 -10.17
N GLN A 105 25.18 13.60 -8.95
CA GLN A 105 24.81 12.34 -8.30
C GLN A 105 23.31 12.14 -8.48
N LYS A 106 22.89 11.00 -9.04
CA LYS A 106 21.47 10.63 -9.23
C LYS A 106 20.82 10.31 -7.87
N GLU A 107 20.73 11.31 -7.02
CA GLU A 107 19.99 11.27 -5.77
C GLU A 107 18.50 11.47 -6.10
N SER A 108 17.66 10.58 -5.58
CA SER A 108 16.23 10.78 -5.57
C SER A 108 15.76 11.04 -4.17
N THR A 109 14.88 12.02 -4.02
CA THR A 109 14.21 12.21 -2.75
C THR A 109 12.96 11.33 -2.73
N ILE A 110 12.81 10.51 -1.69
CA ILE A 110 11.52 9.91 -1.34
C ILE A 110 10.79 10.85 -0.38
N ASN A 111 9.55 11.16 -0.73
CA ASN A 111 8.61 11.89 0.09
C ASN A 111 7.51 10.92 0.53
N ILE A 112 7.20 10.91 1.83
CA ILE A 112 6.03 10.21 2.37
C ILE A 112 5.20 11.27 3.06
N SER A 113 3.93 11.39 2.66
CA SER A 113 2.99 12.33 3.24
C SER A 113 1.71 11.62 3.66
N VAL A 114 1.17 12.01 4.80
CA VAL A 114 -0.12 11.58 5.30
C VAL A 114 -0.95 12.81 5.54
N ASN A 115 -2.13 12.86 4.95
CA ASN A 115 -3.14 13.85 5.31
C ASN A 115 -4.15 13.19 6.26
N ASN A 116 -4.62 13.99 7.21
CA ASN A 116 -5.79 13.70 8.03
C ASN A 116 -6.71 14.94 8.03
N TYR A 117 -7.85 14.87 8.70
CA TYR A 117 -8.80 16.00 8.76
C TYR A 117 -8.19 17.26 9.42
N ASN A 118 -7.20 17.10 10.30
CA ASN A 118 -6.63 18.19 11.11
C ASN A 118 -5.30 18.73 10.58
N GLY A 119 -4.75 18.19 9.49
CA GLY A 119 -3.47 18.60 8.93
C GLY A 119 -2.81 17.55 8.06
N PHE A 120 -1.50 17.71 7.85
CA PHE A 120 -0.67 16.75 7.14
C PHE A 120 0.68 16.59 7.82
N SER A 121 1.25 15.39 7.72
CA SER A 121 2.62 15.07 8.11
C SER A 121 3.40 14.67 6.88
N THR A 122 4.64 15.14 6.74
CA THR A 122 5.52 14.77 5.63
C THR A 122 6.92 14.50 6.16
N ILE A 123 7.52 13.39 5.72
CA ILE A 123 8.95 13.12 5.88
C ILE A 123 9.61 13.03 4.50
N ARG A 124 10.87 13.46 4.43
CA ARG A 124 11.68 13.41 3.20
C ARG A 124 13.02 12.77 3.52
N THR A 125 13.43 11.83 2.68
CA THR A 125 14.75 11.21 2.76
C THR A 125 15.36 11.17 1.37
N GLN A 126 16.64 11.51 1.28
CA GLN A 126 17.42 11.32 0.06
C GLN A 126 17.87 9.88 -0.02
N LEU A 127 17.62 9.25 -1.17
CA LEU A 127 18.15 7.95 -1.52
C LEU A 127 19.13 8.09 -2.69
N ILE A 128 20.24 7.37 -2.58
CA ILE A 128 21.16 7.20 -3.70
C ILE A 128 20.52 6.18 -4.64
N ILE A 129 20.02 6.64 -5.80
CA ILE A 129 19.57 5.73 -6.84
C ILE A 129 20.80 5.24 -7.61
N PRO A 130 20.85 3.95 -7.97
CA PRO A 130 21.90 3.45 -8.85
C PRO A 130 22.02 4.23 -10.17
N LYS A 131 23.27 4.43 -10.61
CA LYS A 131 23.67 5.49 -11.56
C LYS A 131 23.06 5.40 -12.95
N VAL A 132 22.62 4.24 -13.42
CA VAL A 132 21.87 4.06 -14.67
C VAL A 132 21.17 2.73 -14.47
N MET A 133 19.84 2.69 -14.44
CA MET A 133 19.05 1.46 -14.42
C MET A 133 17.72 1.75 -15.08
N GLN A 134 17.20 0.78 -15.84
CA GLN A 134 15.79 0.82 -16.21
C GLN A 134 14.97 0.66 -14.93
N SER A 135 13.79 1.27 -14.86
CA SER A 135 12.92 1.17 -13.69
C SER A 135 11.50 0.77 -14.08
N THR A 136 10.89 -0.11 -13.31
CA THR A 136 9.44 -0.38 -13.33
C THR A 136 8.88 -0.12 -11.95
N TRP A 137 7.62 0.27 -11.86
CA TRP A 137 6.96 0.55 -10.60
C TRP A 137 5.48 0.18 -10.66
N GLY A 138 4.91 -0.09 -9.49
CA GLY A 138 3.52 -0.51 -9.36
C GLY A 138 3.04 -0.42 -7.93
N SER A 139 1.74 -0.22 -7.78
CA SER A 139 0.99 -0.25 -6.52
C SER A 139 0.26 -1.58 -6.39
N ASN A 140 -0.12 -1.92 -5.16
CA ASN A 140 -1.01 -3.03 -4.88
C ASN A 140 -2.36 -2.77 -5.58
N PRO A 141 -2.75 -3.59 -6.57
CA PRO A 141 -3.92 -3.33 -7.40
C PRO A 141 -5.24 -3.81 -6.76
N SER A 142 -5.19 -4.29 -5.52
CA SER A 142 -6.38 -4.75 -4.80
C SER A 142 -7.33 -3.57 -4.59
N GLU A 143 -8.60 -3.75 -4.94
CA GLU A 143 -9.65 -2.74 -4.68
C GLU A 143 -9.79 -2.46 -3.18
N TYR A 144 -9.46 -3.45 -2.35
CA TYR A 144 -9.38 -3.34 -0.91
C TYR A 144 -8.13 -4.05 -0.39
N ILE A 145 -7.19 -3.28 0.13
CA ILE A 145 -6.03 -3.79 0.88
C ILE A 145 -6.49 -3.95 2.34
N PRO A 146 -6.59 -5.19 2.86
CA PRO A 146 -7.01 -5.40 4.23
C PRO A 146 -6.01 -4.76 5.20
N ILE A 147 -6.50 -4.02 6.20
CA ILE A 147 -5.62 -3.47 7.25
C ILE A 147 -5.04 -4.63 8.06
N ALA A 148 -3.78 -4.93 7.77
CA ALA A 148 -2.99 -6.00 8.38
C ALA A 148 -1.64 -5.44 8.89
N ASP A 149 -0.88 -6.30 9.55
CA ASP A 149 0.48 -5.98 9.95
C ASP A 149 1.40 -5.85 8.71
N LYS A 150 2.29 -4.85 8.71
CA LYS A 150 3.31 -4.58 7.69
C LYS A 150 2.89 -4.78 6.22
N MET A 151 1.79 -4.14 5.81
CA MET A 151 1.27 -4.22 4.44
C MET A 151 2.25 -3.69 3.40
N VAL A 152 2.22 -4.28 2.20
CA VAL A 152 2.93 -3.78 1.03
C VAL A 152 1.97 -2.97 0.16
N LEU A 153 2.29 -1.68 -0.02
CA LEU A 153 1.46 -0.75 -0.77
C LEU A 153 1.94 -0.56 -2.20
N ALA A 154 3.25 -0.47 -2.39
CA ALA A 154 3.83 -0.21 -3.70
C ALA A 154 5.29 -0.67 -3.77
N SER A 155 5.82 -0.72 -4.98
CA SER A 155 7.18 -1.14 -5.26
C SER A 155 7.80 -0.30 -6.38
N ILE A 156 9.09 -0.01 -6.26
CA ILE A 156 9.92 0.57 -7.32
C ILE A 156 11.10 -0.37 -7.52
N CYS A 157 11.23 -0.94 -8.72
CA CYS A 157 12.28 -1.89 -9.04
C CYS A 157 13.23 -1.28 -10.07
N TYR A 158 14.53 -1.53 -9.90
CA TYR A 158 15.60 -1.07 -10.77
C TYR A 158 16.44 -2.27 -11.22
N SER A 159 16.75 -2.35 -12.51
CA SER A 159 17.58 -3.42 -13.08
C SER A 159 18.49 -2.91 -14.21
N ASN A 160 19.67 -3.53 -14.33
CA ASN A 160 20.66 -3.27 -15.39
C ASN A 160 20.69 -4.37 -16.46
N GLY A 161 19.77 -5.33 -16.39
CA GLY A 161 19.72 -6.52 -17.24
C GLY A 161 18.67 -6.49 -18.35
N HIS A 162 18.35 -7.69 -18.86
CA HIS A 162 17.35 -7.90 -19.91
C HIS A 162 15.93 -7.86 -19.33
N GLY A 163 15.06 -7.02 -19.91
CA GLY A 163 13.60 -7.08 -19.79
C GLY A 163 13.05 -6.93 -18.36
N MET A 164 12.42 -5.80 -18.07
CA MET A 164 11.70 -5.63 -16.80
C MET A 164 10.23 -5.99 -16.97
N SER A 165 9.72 -6.85 -16.10
CA SER A 165 8.28 -7.05 -15.90
C SER A 165 7.80 -6.25 -14.69
N SER A 166 6.52 -5.97 -14.60
CA SER A 166 5.94 -5.55 -13.32
C SER A 166 5.85 -6.75 -12.38
N LEU A 167 5.86 -6.50 -11.07
CA LEU A 167 5.62 -7.54 -10.07
C LEU A 167 4.17 -8.02 -10.17
N THR A 168 3.94 -9.28 -9.80
CA THR A 168 2.59 -9.84 -9.81
C THR A 168 1.76 -9.28 -8.66
N ASN A 169 0.44 -9.38 -8.76
CA ASN A 169 -0.47 -8.98 -7.67
C ASN A 169 -0.17 -9.76 -6.38
N ASP A 170 0.25 -11.03 -6.52
CA ASP A 170 0.55 -11.90 -5.39
C ASP A 170 1.74 -11.39 -4.57
N PHE A 171 2.69 -10.69 -5.19
CA PHE A 171 3.82 -10.07 -4.48
C PHE A 171 3.35 -9.11 -3.38
N TYR A 172 2.30 -8.32 -3.64
CA TYR A 172 1.80 -7.32 -2.70
C TYR A 172 0.99 -7.93 -1.54
N SER A 173 0.48 -9.16 -1.71
CA SER A 173 -0.31 -9.85 -0.69
C SER A 173 0.49 -10.87 0.12
N ASP A 174 1.60 -11.39 -0.45
CA ASP A 174 2.41 -12.45 0.16
C ASP A 174 3.90 -12.28 -0.20
N ILE A 175 4.48 -11.15 0.20
CA ILE A 175 5.88 -10.81 -0.14
C ILE A 175 6.87 -11.90 0.30
N ASP A 176 6.66 -12.51 1.47
CA ASP A 176 7.60 -13.49 2.04
C ASP A 176 7.74 -14.74 1.16
N ASN A 177 6.64 -15.20 0.55
CA ASN A 177 6.67 -16.32 -0.40
C ASN A 177 6.94 -15.89 -1.85
N ARG A 178 6.95 -14.58 -2.14
CA ARG A 178 7.13 -14.00 -3.48
C ARG A 178 8.44 -13.24 -3.67
N LEU A 179 9.37 -13.30 -2.71
CA LEU A 179 10.70 -12.70 -2.83
C LEU A 179 11.49 -13.18 -4.06
N TYR A 180 11.14 -14.33 -4.65
CA TYR A 180 11.77 -14.78 -5.89
C TYR A 180 11.52 -13.83 -7.07
N GLU A 181 10.40 -13.10 -7.09
CA GLU A 181 10.07 -12.16 -8.16
C GLU A 181 11.06 -10.99 -8.22
N ILE A 182 11.65 -10.63 -7.07
CA ILE A 182 12.55 -9.48 -6.97
C ILE A 182 14.05 -9.86 -7.02
N LYS A 183 14.38 -11.14 -7.25
CA LYS A 183 15.78 -11.62 -7.26
C LYS A 183 16.61 -11.10 -8.43
N ASP A 184 15.96 -10.91 -9.58
CA ASP A 184 16.63 -10.48 -10.82
C ASP A 184 16.73 -8.94 -10.94
N TYR A 185 16.24 -8.21 -9.94
CA TYR A 185 16.43 -6.77 -9.83
C TYR A 185 17.61 -6.46 -8.91
N ASP A 186 18.47 -5.54 -9.34
CA ASP A 186 19.61 -5.12 -8.54
C ASP A 186 19.15 -4.39 -7.28
N VAL A 187 18.09 -3.57 -7.38
CA VAL A 187 17.50 -2.85 -6.24
C VAL A 187 15.98 -2.83 -6.33
N VAL A 188 15.30 -3.15 -5.24
CA VAL A 188 13.84 -2.97 -5.09
C VAL A 188 13.54 -2.20 -3.81
N TYR A 189 12.77 -1.13 -3.96
CA TYR A 189 12.20 -0.39 -2.84
C TYR A 189 10.74 -0.81 -2.65
N VAL A 190 10.40 -1.26 -1.45
CA VAL A 190 9.07 -1.72 -1.09
C VAL A 190 8.47 -0.73 -0.09
N LEU A 191 7.37 -0.10 -0.47
CA LEU A 191 6.68 0.90 0.33
C LEU A 191 5.68 0.20 1.23
N ARG A 192 5.82 0.38 2.54
CA ARG A 192 5.04 -0.34 3.55
C ARG A 192 4.22 0.57 4.46
N ALA A 193 3.17 -0.02 5.03
CA ALA A 193 2.31 0.61 6.01
C ALA A 193 1.88 -0.35 7.13
N GLU A 194 1.75 0.17 8.34
CA GLU A 194 1.21 -0.53 9.50
C GLU A 194 0.30 0.44 10.27
N PHE A 195 -0.95 0.04 10.49
CA PHE A 195 -1.92 0.84 11.25
C PHE A 195 -1.96 0.33 12.69
N LEU A 196 -1.78 1.25 13.64
CA LEU A 196 -1.57 0.96 15.05
C LEU A 196 -2.73 1.46 15.90
N ASP A 197 -2.99 0.78 17.01
CA ASP A 197 -4.10 1.02 17.93
C ASP A 197 -3.76 1.93 19.13
N LYS A 198 -2.55 2.48 19.18
CA LYS A 198 -2.01 3.25 20.32
C LYS A 198 -1.82 4.73 20.01
#